data_AF-A0A9J6F1T5-F1
#
_entry.id   AF-A0A9J6F1T5-F1
#
_cell.length_a   1.000
_cell.length_b   1.000
_cell.length_c   1.000
_cell.angle_alpha   90.00
_cell.angle_beta   90.00
_cell.angle_gamma   90.00
#
_symmetry.space_group_name_H-M   'P 1'
#
loop_
_entity.id
_entity.type
_entity.pdbx_description
1 polymer ?
#
loop_
_entity_poly.entity_id
_entity_poly.type
_entity_poly.pdbx_seq_one_letter_code
_entity_poly.pdbx_strand_id
1 'polypeptide(L)'
;MDTPDRNVHFRVIHRPLHGRIFIDRSREAVSFTMADLGDNRLSYSHDGSDTKQDNFTFVVSDGVHRDFYVHPNVQHPTREPQLFPVEVVAVDNSPPRVAVNRGASALSYLDGSRRLGFRFNSDVLRACDSDSVDARLKYVVNVLPTHGILVNRAVGNRSVVEVHAG
;
A
#
# COMPACT_ATOMS: atom_id res chain seq x y z
N MET A 1 -1.88 13.20 -38.26
CA MET A 1 -2.73 12.00 -38.25
C MET A 1 -3.93 12.30 -39.12
N ASP A 2 -4.32 11.37 -40.00
CA ASP A 2 -5.50 11.45 -40.86
C ASP A 2 -6.78 10.91 -40.19
N THR A 3 -6.61 10.16 -39.10
CA THR A 3 -7.70 9.57 -38.32
C THR A 3 -8.14 10.52 -37.20
N PRO A 4 -9.45 10.86 -37.09
CA PRO A 4 -9.97 11.64 -35.97
C PRO A 4 -9.81 10.92 -34.62
N ASP A 5 -9.56 11.65 -33.53
CA ASP A 5 -9.31 11.07 -32.19
C ASP A 5 -10.41 10.11 -31.69
N ARG A 6 -11.68 10.39 -32.05
CA ARG A 6 -12.83 9.52 -31.74
C ARG A 6 -12.78 8.15 -32.43
N ASN A 7 -11.96 8.01 -33.47
CA ASN A 7 -11.80 6.79 -34.26
C ASN A 7 -10.47 6.07 -33.95
N VAL A 8 -9.62 6.64 -33.09
CA VAL A 8 -8.43 5.95 -32.57
C VAL A 8 -8.84 5.21 -31.31
N HIS A 9 -8.92 3.89 -31.39
CA HIS A 9 -9.41 3.01 -30.34
C HIS A 9 -8.27 2.31 -29.61
N PHE A 10 -8.34 2.37 -28.30
CA PHE A 10 -7.55 1.57 -27.38
C PHE A 10 -8.42 0.42 -26.88
N ARG A 11 -7.92 -0.81 -26.98
CA ARG A 11 -8.60 -1.99 -26.45
C ARG A 11 -7.76 -2.63 -25.36
N VAL A 12 -8.36 -2.82 -24.19
CA VAL A 12 -7.72 -3.48 -23.05
C VAL A 12 -7.64 -4.97 -23.33
N ILE A 13 -6.43 -5.54 -23.31
CA ILE A 13 -6.17 -6.96 -23.55
C ILE A 13 -6.13 -7.72 -22.22
N HIS A 14 -5.28 -7.28 -21.30
CA HIS A 14 -5.29 -7.75 -19.91
C HIS A 14 -5.78 -6.62 -19.01
N ARG A 15 -6.79 -6.93 -18.20
CA ARG A 15 -7.36 -5.99 -17.22
C ARG A 15 -6.42 -5.83 -16.02
N PRO A 16 -6.56 -4.72 -15.27
CA PRO A 16 -5.92 -4.61 -13.97
C PRO A 16 -6.34 -5.75 -13.03
N LEU A 17 -5.41 -6.19 -12.20
CA LEU A 17 -5.64 -7.27 -11.23
C LEU A 17 -6.32 -6.74 -9.96
N HIS A 18 -5.96 -5.52 -9.56
CA HIS A 18 -6.36 -4.89 -8.30
C HIS A 18 -7.25 -3.68 -8.51
N GLY A 19 -7.88 -3.56 -9.68
CA GLY A 19 -8.75 -2.44 -9.97
C GLY A 19 -9.49 -2.55 -11.29
N ARG A 20 -10.20 -1.48 -11.63
CA ARG A 20 -11.01 -1.37 -12.84
C ARG A 20 -10.83 -0.01 -13.48
N ILE A 21 -10.95 0.03 -14.80
CA ILE A 21 -10.91 1.26 -15.59
C ILE A 21 -12.35 1.65 -15.91
N PHE A 22 -12.68 2.93 -15.80
CA PHE A 22 -14.01 3.46 -16.06
C PHE A 22 -13.95 4.65 -17.02
N ILE A 23 -14.98 4.81 -17.85
CA ILE A 23 -15.31 6.04 -18.56
C ILE A 23 -16.43 6.75 -17.79
N ASP A 24 -16.30 8.07 -17.62
CA ASP A 24 -17.25 8.93 -16.91
C ASP A 24 -17.58 8.39 -15.50
N ARG A 25 -16.59 7.75 -14.85
CA ARG A 25 -16.65 7.19 -13.49
C ARG A 25 -17.74 6.14 -13.25
N SER A 26 -18.43 5.66 -14.29
CA SER A 26 -19.63 4.85 -14.14
C SER A 26 -19.63 3.60 -15.00
N ARG A 27 -19.05 3.66 -16.20
CA ARG A 27 -19.03 2.54 -17.13
C ARG A 27 -17.64 1.92 -17.19
N GLU A 28 -17.54 0.65 -16.78
CA GLU A 28 -16.28 -0.09 -16.89
C GLU A 28 -15.83 -0.14 -18.36
N ALA A 29 -14.57 0.21 -18.59
CA ALA A 29 -13.98 0.38 -19.90
C ALA A 29 -13.15 -0.85 -20.29
N VAL A 30 -13.65 -1.59 -21.29
CA VAL A 30 -12.86 -2.62 -22.02
C VAL A 30 -12.19 -2.06 -23.28
N SER A 31 -12.65 -0.89 -23.70
CA SER A 31 -12.09 -0.07 -24.76
C SER A 31 -12.43 1.41 -24.51
N PHE A 32 -11.61 2.28 -25.07
CA PHE A 32 -11.78 3.74 -25.02
C PHE A 32 -11.11 4.37 -26.24
N THR A 33 -11.39 5.64 -26.50
CA THR A 33 -10.86 6.39 -27.65
C THR A 33 -9.78 7.37 -27.22
N MET A 34 -9.01 7.89 -28.19
CA MET A 34 -8.14 9.03 -27.95
C MET A 34 -8.94 10.25 -27.46
N ALA A 35 -10.18 10.43 -27.94
CA ALA A 35 -11.05 11.49 -27.44
C ALA A 35 -11.43 11.30 -25.95
N ASP A 36 -11.75 10.07 -25.52
CA ASP A 36 -12.03 9.80 -24.09
C ASP A 36 -10.83 10.13 -23.18
N LEU A 37 -9.61 9.84 -23.67
CA LEU A 37 -8.37 10.24 -22.99
C LEU A 37 -8.20 11.77 -22.97
N GLY A 38 -8.32 12.42 -24.12
CA GLY A 38 -8.14 13.87 -24.27
C GLY A 38 -9.14 14.68 -23.46
N ASP A 39 -10.35 14.17 -23.30
CA ASP A 39 -11.44 14.78 -22.51
C ASP A 39 -11.35 14.44 -21.01
N ASN A 40 -10.30 13.74 -20.55
CA ASN A 40 -10.10 13.31 -19.15
C ASN A 40 -11.26 12.47 -18.58
N ARG A 41 -11.87 11.61 -19.42
CA ARG A 41 -13.04 10.81 -19.03
C ARG A 41 -12.67 9.47 -18.41
N LEU A 42 -11.41 9.04 -18.56
CA LEU A 42 -10.92 7.80 -17.97
C LEU A 42 -10.53 7.98 -16.51
N SER A 43 -10.93 7.00 -15.69
CA SER A 43 -10.54 6.90 -14.29
C SER A 43 -10.23 5.45 -13.94
N TYR A 44 -9.24 5.24 -13.09
CA TYR A 44 -8.94 3.96 -12.47
C TYR A 44 -9.51 3.92 -11.04
N SER A 45 -10.12 2.81 -10.64
CA SER A 45 -10.57 2.55 -9.27
C SER A 45 -9.89 1.29 -8.75
N HIS A 46 -9.14 1.43 -7.67
CA HIS A 46 -8.49 0.32 -6.96
C HIS A 46 -9.51 -0.46 -6.12
N ASP A 47 -9.21 -1.73 -5.82
CA ASP A 47 -10.05 -2.64 -5.06
C ASP A 47 -9.91 -2.50 -3.53
N GLY A 48 -8.97 -1.68 -3.06
CA GLY A 48 -8.69 -1.43 -1.65
C GLY A 48 -7.70 -2.42 -1.02
N SER A 49 -7.12 -3.34 -1.79
CA SER A 49 -6.01 -4.18 -1.31
C SER A 49 -4.75 -3.37 -0.98
N ASP A 50 -3.84 -3.93 -0.15
CA ASP A 50 -2.52 -3.30 0.08
C ASP A 50 -1.55 -3.62 -1.08
N THR A 51 -1.96 -3.30 -2.31
CA THR A 51 -1.11 -3.43 -3.49
C THR A 51 -0.70 -2.05 -3.97
N LYS A 52 0.60 -1.87 -4.17
CA LYS A 52 1.21 -0.58 -4.56
C LYS A 52 1.37 -0.44 -6.06
N GLN A 53 1.14 -1.52 -6.78
CA GLN A 53 1.33 -1.60 -8.22
C GLN A 53 0.20 -2.43 -8.82
N ASP A 54 -0.31 -1.94 -9.92
CA ASP A 54 -1.21 -2.65 -10.81
C ASP A 54 -0.81 -2.31 -12.26
N ASN A 55 -1.39 -2.99 -13.23
CA ASN A 55 -1.16 -2.68 -14.62
C ASN A 55 -2.28 -3.21 -15.49
N PHE A 56 -2.46 -2.62 -16.65
CA PHE A 56 -3.24 -3.23 -17.72
C PHE A 56 -2.43 -3.21 -19.01
N THR A 57 -2.82 -4.05 -19.96
CA THR A 57 -2.26 -3.98 -21.31
C THR A 57 -3.28 -3.56 -22.33
N PHE A 58 -2.84 -2.88 -23.39
CA PHE A 58 -3.72 -2.41 -24.44
C PHE A 58 -3.10 -2.53 -25.82
N VAL A 59 -3.95 -2.53 -26.85
CA VAL A 59 -3.55 -2.34 -28.26
C VAL A 59 -4.28 -1.15 -28.85
N VAL A 60 -3.70 -0.54 -29.88
CA VAL A 60 -4.27 0.63 -30.57
C VAL A 60 -4.68 0.25 -32.00
N SER A 61 -5.80 0.80 -32.48
CA SER A 61 -6.24 0.67 -33.87
C SER A 61 -7.05 1.90 -34.27
N ASP A 62 -6.92 2.32 -35.53
CA ASP A 62 -7.77 3.35 -36.17
C ASP A 62 -9.06 2.75 -36.80
N GLY A 63 -9.33 1.46 -36.55
CA GLY A 63 -10.44 0.70 -37.13
C GLY A 63 -10.11 0.02 -38.46
N VAL A 64 -9.00 0.37 -39.11
CA VAL A 64 -8.55 -0.21 -40.38
C VAL A 64 -7.26 -1.00 -40.18
N HIS A 65 -6.29 -0.39 -39.52
CA HIS A 65 -4.96 -0.93 -39.26
C HIS A 65 -4.88 -1.51 -37.85
N ARG A 66 -4.22 -2.66 -37.74
CA ARG A 66 -3.90 -3.32 -36.46
C ARG A 66 -2.46 -3.06 -35.99
N ASP A 67 -1.64 -2.55 -36.90
CA ASP A 67 -0.26 -2.16 -36.66
C ASP A 67 -0.21 -0.74 -36.09
N PHE A 68 0.60 -0.53 -35.05
CA PHE A 68 0.81 0.79 -34.46
C PHE A 68 2.26 0.95 -34.00
N TYR A 69 2.69 2.19 -33.84
CA TYR A 69 4.06 2.53 -33.42
C TYR A 69 4.08 2.96 -31.95
N VAL A 70 5.15 2.59 -31.25
CA VAL A 70 5.30 2.88 -29.81
C VAL A 70 6.63 3.58 -29.58
N HIS A 71 6.59 4.74 -28.94
CA HIS A 71 7.81 5.46 -28.59
C HIS A 71 8.60 4.69 -27.50
N PRO A 72 9.95 4.64 -27.56
CA PRO A 72 10.83 5.31 -28.54
C PRO A 72 11.01 4.56 -29.86
N ASN A 73 10.56 3.31 -29.95
CA ASN A 73 10.77 2.43 -31.11
C ASN A 73 9.74 2.66 -32.22
N VAL A 74 9.78 3.85 -32.84
CA VAL A 74 8.86 4.24 -33.92
C VAL A 74 9.31 3.81 -35.32
N GLN A 75 10.41 3.06 -35.43
CA GLN A 75 10.92 2.58 -36.73
C GLN A 75 10.17 1.34 -37.22
N HIS A 76 9.64 0.51 -36.31
CA HIS A 76 8.95 -0.73 -36.63
C HIS A 76 7.56 -0.71 -35.98
N PRO A 77 6.49 -1.05 -36.73
CA PRO A 77 5.19 -1.19 -36.13
C PRO A 77 5.13 -2.46 -35.26
N THR A 78 4.17 -2.50 -34.35
CA THR A 78 3.87 -3.64 -33.51
C THR A 78 2.35 -3.90 -33.46
N ARG A 79 2.00 -5.13 -33.09
CA ARG A 79 0.65 -5.55 -32.71
C ARG A 79 0.58 -6.05 -31.28
N GLU A 80 1.72 -6.05 -30.59
CA GLU A 80 1.83 -6.58 -29.25
C GLU A 80 1.11 -5.68 -28.24
N PRO A 81 0.46 -6.24 -27.21
CA PRO A 81 -0.11 -5.44 -26.13
C PRO A 81 0.97 -4.61 -25.42
N GLN A 82 0.69 -3.33 -25.23
CA GLN A 82 1.56 -2.40 -24.50
C GLN A 82 1.14 -2.33 -23.03
N LEU A 83 2.13 -2.28 -22.14
CA LEU A 83 1.92 -2.19 -20.70
C LEU A 83 1.65 -0.75 -20.28
N PHE A 84 0.59 -0.54 -19.51
CA PHE A 84 0.35 0.70 -18.77
C PHE A 84 0.52 0.42 -17.27
N PRO A 85 1.58 0.94 -16.61
CA PRO A 85 1.75 0.79 -15.18
C PRO A 85 0.80 1.72 -14.40
N VAL A 86 0.25 1.22 -13.31
CA VAL A 86 -0.53 2.01 -12.34
C VAL A 86 0.21 1.96 -11.00
N GLU A 87 0.66 3.12 -10.54
CA GLU A 87 1.24 3.26 -9.21
C GLU A 87 0.14 3.65 -8.22
N VAL A 88 -0.02 2.83 -7.18
CA VAL A 88 -1.05 3.01 -6.15
C VAL A 88 -0.37 3.50 -4.89
N VAL A 89 -0.80 4.68 -4.43
CA VAL A 89 -0.36 5.19 -3.13
C VAL A 89 -1.16 4.46 -2.07
N ALA A 90 -0.46 3.73 -1.20
CA ALA A 90 -1.07 3.11 -0.04
C ALA A 90 -1.75 4.20 0.82
N VAL A 91 -3.04 4.02 1.07
CA VAL A 91 -3.79 4.82 2.02
C VAL A 91 -3.82 4.01 3.31
N ASP A 92 -3.30 4.59 4.39
CA ASP A 92 -3.44 4.05 5.75
C ASP A 92 -4.93 4.02 6.11
N ASN A 93 -5.56 2.87 5.93
CA ASN A 93 -7.00 2.67 5.96
C ASN A 93 -7.42 1.56 6.93
N SER A 94 -6.46 0.88 7.56
CA SER A 94 -6.66 -0.20 8.49
C SER A 94 -6.11 0.18 9.87
N PRO A 95 -6.85 -0.08 10.96
CA PRO A 95 -6.28 0.12 12.29
C PRO A 95 -5.19 -0.94 12.57
N PRO A 96 -4.15 -0.58 13.34
CA PRO A 96 -3.11 -1.53 13.70
C PRO A 96 -3.67 -2.66 14.56
N ARG A 97 -3.08 -3.85 14.44
CA ARG A 97 -3.52 -5.08 15.11
C ARG A 97 -2.43 -5.63 16.01
N VAL A 98 -2.81 -6.16 17.17
CA VAL A 98 -1.86 -6.86 18.06
C VAL A 98 -1.60 -8.26 17.51
N ALA A 99 -0.41 -8.47 16.93
CA ALA A 99 0.02 -9.74 16.38
C ALA A 99 0.53 -10.72 17.45
N VAL A 100 1.16 -10.20 18.51
CA VAL A 100 1.70 -10.99 19.61
C VAL A 100 1.38 -10.29 20.92
N ASN A 101 0.77 -11.04 21.86
CA ASN A 101 0.58 -10.62 23.25
C ASN A 101 0.74 -11.82 24.18
N ARG A 102 1.99 -12.19 24.46
CA ARG A 102 2.32 -13.34 25.33
C ARG A 102 2.49 -12.93 26.79
N GLY A 103 2.61 -11.63 27.06
CA GLY A 103 2.94 -11.12 28.39
C GLY A 103 4.33 -11.53 28.85
N ALA A 104 4.61 -11.33 30.15
CA ALA A 104 5.85 -11.73 30.78
C ALA A 104 5.76 -13.17 31.28
N SER A 105 6.48 -14.10 30.65
CA SER A 105 6.48 -15.52 31.03
C SER A 105 7.47 -15.85 32.16
N ALA A 106 8.55 -15.08 32.31
CA ALA A 106 9.51 -15.21 33.40
C ALA A 106 10.28 -13.91 33.62
N LEU A 107 10.63 -13.61 34.88
CA LEU A 107 11.56 -12.52 35.20
C LEU A 107 12.99 -13.01 35.07
N SER A 108 13.86 -12.16 34.52
CA SER A 108 15.31 -12.37 34.45
C SER A 108 16.05 -11.16 35.01
N TYR A 109 17.33 -11.34 35.33
CA TYR A 109 18.18 -10.20 35.64
C TYR A 109 18.36 -9.34 34.38
N LEU A 110 17.94 -8.08 34.45
CA LEU A 110 18.08 -7.17 33.34
C LEU A 110 19.57 -6.80 33.18
N ASP A 111 20.09 -6.90 31.95
CA ASP A 111 21.51 -6.71 31.62
C ASP A 111 22.18 -5.57 32.42
N GLY A 112 23.26 -5.92 33.13
CA GLY A 112 24.07 -4.98 33.91
C GLY A 112 23.43 -4.49 35.21
N SER A 113 22.27 -5.02 35.62
CA SER A 113 21.60 -4.64 36.87
C SER A 113 21.32 -5.86 37.77
N ARG A 114 21.34 -5.65 39.09
CA ARG A 114 20.85 -6.65 40.09
C ARG A 114 19.32 -6.67 40.18
N ARG A 115 18.61 -6.04 39.25
CA ARG A 115 17.14 -5.97 39.24
C ARG A 115 16.56 -7.11 38.42
N LEU A 116 15.67 -7.88 39.03
CA LEU A 116 14.77 -8.79 38.33
C LEU A 116 13.74 -7.98 37.56
N GLY A 117 13.50 -8.34 36.31
CA GLY A 117 12.53 -7.67 35.46
C GLY A 117 12.24 -8.46 34.21
N PHE A 118 11.47 -7.85 33.32
CA PHE A 118 11.11 -8.43 32.04
C PHE A 118 11.40 -7.43 30.93
N ARG A 119 12.05 -7.90 29.86
CA ARG A 119 12.32 -7.06 28.68
C ARG A 119 11.23 -7.27 27.65
N PHE A 120 10.51 -6.20 27.33
CA PHE A 120 9.61 -6.18 26.18
C PHE A 120 10.42 -6.24 24.89
N ASN A 121 10.06 -7.15 24.01
CA ASN A 121 10.60 -7.29 22.66
C ASN A 121 9.48 -7.76 21.71
N SER A 122 9.79 -7.83 20.42
CA SER A 122 8.85 -8.26 19.37
C SER A 122 8.41 -9.73 19.46
N ASP A 123 9.01 -10.54 20.34
CA ASP A 123 8.61 -11.94 20.58
C ASP A 123 7.48 -12.07 21.60
N VAL A 124 7.27 -11.04 22.43
CA VAL A 124 6.33 -11.08 23.57
C VAL A 124 5.21 -10.06 23.42
N LEU A 125 5.48 -8.92 22.78
CA LEU A 125 4.49 -7.91 22.42
C LEU A 125 4.84 -7.31 21.06
N ARG A 126 3.95 -7.48 20.09
CA ARG A 126 4.10 -6.91 18.74
C ARG A 126 2.74 -6.57 18.17
N ALA A 127 2.61 -5.37 17.66
CA ALA A 127 1.56 -4.93 16.77
C ALA A 127 2.11 -4.84 15.35
N CYS A 128 1.25 -5.09 14.37
CA CYS A 128 1.55 -4.88 12.96
C CYS A 128 0.43 -4.08 12.34
N ASP A 129 0.76 -3.40 11.25
CA ASP A 129 -0.20 -2.75 10.39
C ASP A 129 -0.08 -3.31 8.97
N SER A 130 -1.21 -3.57 8.32
CA SER A 130 -1.20 -4.18 6.99
C SER A 130 -0.86 -3.19 5.89
N ASP A 131 -1.16 -1.90 6.06
CA ASP A 131 -0.97 -0.88 5.01
C ASP A 131 0.12 0.15 5.37
N SER A 132 0.61 0.08 6.61
CA SER A 132 1.56 1.02 7.18
C SER A 132 2.82 0.31 7.70
N VAL A 133 3.94 1.02 7.65
CA VAL A 133 5.22 0.45 8.12
C VAL A 133 5.19 0.34 9.65
N ASP A 134 5.36 -0.88 10.19
CA ASP A 134 5.35 -1.17 11.62
C ASP A 134 6.20 -0.23 12.48
N ALA A 135 7.32 0.29 11.92
CA ALA A 135 8.23 1.21 12.59
C ALA A 135 7.58 2.54 13.02
N ARG A 136 6.41 2.91 12.48
CA ARG A 136 5.66 4.11 12.86
C ARG A 136 4.68 3.89 14.01
N LEU A 137 4.46 2.63 14.43
CA LEU A 137 3.51 2.31 15.50
C LEU A 137 4.00 2.86 16.84
N LYS A 138 3.06 3.46 17.59
CA LYS A 138 3.29 4.00 18.93
C LYS A 138 2.57 3.16 19.96
N TYR A 139 3.31 2.63 20.93
CA TYR A 139 2.75 1.96 22.09
C TYR A 139 2.56 2.97 23.21
N VAL A 140 1.36 3.05 23.76
CA VAL A 140 1.02 3.94 24.87
C VAL A 140 0.57 3.10 26.05
N VAL A 141 1.13 3.40 27.22
CA VAL A 141 0.73 2.80 28.50
C VAL A 141 -0.28 3.73 29.14
N ASN A 142 -1.56 3.38 29.06
CA ASN A 142 -2.65 4.20 29.62
C ASN A 142 -2.85 3.96 31.12
N VAL A 143 -2.45 2.78 31.62
CA VAL A 143 -2.55 2.39 33.02
C VAL A 143 -1.23 1.78 33.43
N LEU A 144 -0.66 2.28 34.53
CA LEU A 144 0.59 1.79 35.06
C LEU A 144 0.41 0.43 35.74
N PRO A 145 1.48 -0.39 35.80
CA PRO A 145 1.50 -1.57 36.63
C PRO A 145 1.16 -1.20 38.08
N THR A 146 0.35 -2.02 38.74
CA THR A 146 0.07 -1.87 40.18
C THR A 146 1.30 -2.14 41.04
N HIS A 147 2.25 -2.93 40.52
CA HIS A 147 3.52 -3.24 41.18
C HIS A 147 4.67 -3.16 40.18
N GLY A 148 5.80 -2.62 40.65
CA GLY A 148 7.01 -2.46 39.84
C GLY A 148 7.01 -1.18 39.01
N ILE A 149 7.95 -1.10 38.08
CA ILE A 149 8.19 0.09 37.25
C ILE A 149 8.34 -0.29 35.78
N LEU A 150 7.83 0.56 34.90
CA LEU A 150 8.17 0.54 33.47
C LEU A 150 9.29 1.53 33.21
N VAL A 151 10.31 1.09 32.48
CA VAL A 151 11.47 1.92 32.12
C VAL A 151 11.67 1.87 30.62
N ASN A 152 11.46 2.98 29.93
CA ASN A 152 11.86 3.13 28.54
C ASN A 152 13.33 3.62 28.48
N ARG A 153 14.23 2.73 28.07
CA ARG A 153 15.67 3.03 28.01
C ARG A 153 16.09 3.90 26.83
N ALA A 154 15.26 4.02 25.78
CA ALA A 154 15.58 4.83 24.60
C ALA A 154 15.44 6.35 24.85
N VAL A 155 14.67 6.74 25.86
CA VAL A 155 14.42 8.15 26.23
C VAL A 155 15.09 8.53 27.57
N GLY A 156 15.79 7.58 28.20
CA GLY A 156 16.47 7.75 29.49
C GLY A 156 15.51 7.93 30.68
N ASN A 157 15.99 8.53 31.77
CA ASN A 157 15.25 8.68 33.04
C ASN A 157 13.96 9.55 32.94
N ARG A 158 13.68 10.18 31.80
CA ARG A 158 12.52 11.05 31.59
C ARG A 158 11.19 10.30 31.39
N SER A 159 11.23 8.97 31.37
CA SER A 159 10.06 8.09 31.18
C SER A 159 9.87 7.08 32.31
N VAL A 160 10.55 7.26 33.45
CA VAL A 160 10.31 6.43 34.64
C VAL A 160 8.99 6.88 35.24
N VAL A 161 8.00 5.99 35.23
CA VAL A 161 6.75 6.22 35.96
C VAL A 161 6.71 5.26 37.13
N GLU A 162 6.94 5.80 38.33
CA GLU A 162 6.92 5.08 39.60
C GLU A 162 5.55 5.22 40.25
N VAL A 163 4.99 4.11 40.75
CA VAL A 163 3.82 4.11 41.62
C VAL A 163 4.23 3.49 42.95
N HIS A 164 4.05 4.22 44.04
CA HIS A 164 4.21 3.69 45.38
C HIS A 164 2.85 3.14 45.84
N ALA A 165 2.83 1.90 46.32
CA ALA A 165 1.68 1.38 47.04
C ALA A 165 1.59 2.08 48.40
N GLY A 166 0.42 2.62 48.72
CA GLY A 166 0.07 3.07 50.07
C GLY A 166 -0.25 1.90 50.99
#